data_AF-A0A1H6Q511-F1
#
_entry.id   AF-A0A1H6Q511-F1
#
_cell.length_a   1.000
_cell.length_b   1.000
_cell.length_c   1.000
_cell.angle_alpha   90.00
_cell.angle_beta   90.00
_cell.angle_gamma   90.00
#
_symmetry.space_group_name_H-M   'P 1'
#
loop_
_entity.id
_entity.type
_entity.pdbx_description
1 polymer ?
#
loop_
_entity_poly.entity_id
_entity_poly.type
_entity_poly.pdbx_seq_one_letter_code
_entity_poly.pdbx_strand_id
1 'polypeptide(L)'
;MVGASVATDFIQGLVQKLNQNTFNNQAVISVISQHQHLVASTLYQEYLGENLTSANIPAKYAQDLIQVHQLGVQQQAPTPSNDKTYFELVTPIQFGNMQEAWYVVVQLDKTIAFSKVNALEAMLNQKTQDLNTNVLLSGFIGLLIASILIVILVRYLTRPLHSMVHALRDLAQGDGDLTQRLPIQSQDEIGHAIRWLNTFIAGLQESTQHTIDTCDQVDDKIQTTHSHIQESHRALEENQMTLNQSVAAVEELAASANQVAQNAQDSMRSAQEVATLVSKSAAVIHANVEGAVQASQLMQKASARIQGLSQANQRVGDILADINAIADQTNLLTLNAAIESARAGEAGRGFAVVADEVRTLAQRSQSSVEDIANTLNEFRDIVEDVLGMMETTLAGAQQGKEASEDAYQTMRETQKRMESIVEYNTQTASAAEQQSAVTQEVSQHIAQVHTHLEYTHHLSAQAQASNQSLIHLNQQLQNIVARFKV
;
A
#
# COMPACT_ATOMS: atom_id res chain seq x y z
N MET A 1 -164.16 -23.22 -4.22
CA MET A 1 -162.90 -22.51 -4.51
C MET A 1 -162.58 -21.51 -3.39
N VAL A 2 -162.14 -22.00 -2.22
CA VAL A 2 -161.57 -21.18 -1.11
C VAL A 2 -160.34 -21.88 -0.48
N GLY A 3 -159.99 -23.10 -0.91
CA GLY A 3 -158.87 -23.90 -0.35
C GLY A 3 -157.53 -23.84 -1.09
N ALA A 4 -157.38 -23.07 -2.17
CA ALA A 4 -156.16 -23.03 -3.00
C ALA A 4 -155.23 -21.82 -2.73
N SER A 5 -155.66 -20.82 -1.95
CA SER A 5 -154.88 -19.59 -1.69
C SER A 5 -153.88 -19.70 -0.53
N VAL A 6 -154.05 -20.64 0.40
CA VAL A 6 -153.19 -20.76 1.60
C VAL A 6 -151.85 -21.46 1.29
N ALA A 7 -151.77 -22.27 0.22
CA ALA A 7 -150.56 -23.00 -0.14
C ALA A 7 -149.51 -22.13 -0.86
N THR A 8 -149.94 -21.15 -1.65
CA THR A 8 -149.06 -20.23 -2.40
C THR A 8 -148.31 -19.25 -1.49
N ASP A 9 -148.95 -18.71 -0.45
CA ASP A 9 -148.30 -17.78 0.49
C ASP A 9 -147.18 -18.45 1.30
N PHE A 10 -147.36 -19.72 1.67
CA PHE A 10 -146.33 -20.49 2.37
C PHE A 10 -145.06 -20.66 1.50
N ILE A 11 -145.24 -21.05 0.23
CA ILE A 11 -144.12 -21.27 -0.69
C ILE A 11 -143.43 -19.95 -1.02
N GLN A 12 -144.18 -18.88 -1.23
CA GLN A 12 -143.63 -17.54 -1.43
C GLN A 12 -142.76 -17.11 -0.25
N GLY A 13 -143.22 -17.31 1.00
CA GLY A 13 -142.43 -17.01 2.19
C GLY A 13 -141.17 -17.87 2.33
N LEU A 14 -141.24 -19.15 1.92
CA LEU A 14 -140.09 -20.07 1.96
C LEU A 14 -139.02 -19.68 0.94
N VAL A 15 -139.43 -19.31 -0.27
CA VAL A 15 -138.57 -18.84 -1.35
C VAL A 15 -137.87 -17.52 -0.98
N GLN A 16 -138.58 -16.58 -0.34
CA GLN A 16 -137.97 -15.35 0.18
C GLN A 16 -136.92 -15.62 1.27
N LYS A 17 -137.23 -16.49 2.24
CA LYS A 17 -136.24 -16.88 3.28
C LYS A 17 -135.02 -17.58 2.69
N LEU A 18 -135.20 -18.42 1.68
CA LEU A 18 -134.10 -19.15 1.05
C LEU A 18 -133.14 -18.18 0.34
N ASN A 19 -133.68 -17.20 -0.38
CA ASN A 19 -132.89 -16.15 -1.00
C ASN A 19 -132.12 -15.32 0.04
N GLN A 20 -132.78 -14.94 1.13
CA GLN A 20 -132.16 -14.14 2.19
C GLN A 20 -131.03 -14.89 2.90
N ASN A 21 -131.26 -16.14 3.32
CA ASN A 21 -130.30 -16.88 4.13
C ASN A 21 -129.13 -17.46 3.33
N THR A 22 -129.37 -17.86 2.08
CA THR A 22 -128.37 -18.60 1.30
C THR A 22 -127.62 -17.68 0.34
N PHE A 23 -128.34 -16.74 -0.25
CA PHE A 23 -127.83 -15.88 -1.32
C PHE A 23 -127.81 -14.40 -0.92
N ASN A 24 -128.05 -14.05 0.36
CA ASN A 24 -128.11 -12.67 0.86
C ASN A 24 -129.02 -11.74 0.01
N ASN A 25 -130.17 -12.25 -0.46
CA ASN A 25 -131.10 -11.57 -1.37
C ASN A 25 -130.54 -11.27 -2.78
N GLN A 26 -129.44 -11.89 -3.17
CA GLN A 26 -128.78 -11.65 -4.47
C GLN A 26 -129.19 -12.66 -5.55
N ALA A 27 -130.06 -13.63 -5.24
CA ALA A 27 -130.62 -14.56 -6.23
C ALA A 27 -132.06 -14.18 -6.60
N VAL A 28 -132.46 -14.52 -7.83
CA VAL A 28 -133.87 -14.53 -8.24
C VAL A 28 -134.34 -15.97 -8.18
N ILE A 29 -135.32 -16.26 -7.33
CA ILE A 29 -135.81 -17.62 -7.12
C ILE A 29 -137.28 -17.67 -7.50
N SER A 30 -137.64 -18.63 -8.34
CA SER A 30 -138.95 -18.74 -8.94
C SER A 30 -139.42 -20.18 -8.92
N VAL A 31 -140.67 -20.41 -8.53
CA VAL A 31 -141.27 -21.74 -8.48
C VAL A 31 -142.35 -21.83 -9.54
N ILE A 32 -142.27 -22.85 -10.37
CA ILE A 32 -143.15 -23.04 -11.52
C ILE A 32 -143.91 -24.36 -11.33
N SER A 33 -145.21 -24.37 -11.58
CA SER A 33 -146.01 -25.61 -11.58
C SER A 33 -145.81 -26.41 -12.87
N GLN A 34 -146.24 -27.68 -12.88
CA GLN A 34 -146.20 -28.51 -14.10
C GLN A 34 -146.99 -27.92 -15.27
N HIS A 35 -148.06 -27.17 -14.98
CA HIS A 35 -148.89 -26.50 -15.97
C HIS A 35 -148.39 -25.09 -16.31
N GLN A 36 -147.10 -24.82 -16.06
CA GLN A 36 -146.43 -23.55 -16.37
C GLN A 36 -147.05 -22.32 -15.69
N HIS A 37 -147.53 -22.46 -14.46
CA HIS A 37 -147.96 -21.31 -13.67
C HIS A 37 -146.85 -20.87 -12.72
N LEU A 38 -146.69 -19.55 -12.54
CA LEU A 38 -145.75 -19.00 -11.57
C LEU A 38 -146.35 -19.11 -10.17
N VAL A 39 -145.81 -20.01 -9.35
CA VAL A 39 -146.33 -20.31 -7.99
C VAL A 39 -145.70 -19.40 -6.94
N ALA A 40 -144.41 -19.10 -7.08
CA ALA A 40 -143.67 -18.19 -6.22
C ALA A 40 -142.57 -17.50 -7.01
N SER A 41 -142.19 -16.29 -6.66
CA SER A 41 -141.02 -15.60 -7.21
C SER A 41 -140.49 -14.57 -6.23
N THR A 42 -139.17 -14.45 -6.08
CA THR A 42 -138.60 -13.36 -5.29
C THR A 42 -138.69 -12.01 -6.00
N LEU A 43 -138.67 -11.99 -7.33
CA LEU A 43 -138.64 -10.76 -8.13
C LEU A 43 -140.03 -10.35 -8.65
N TYR A 44 -140.78 -11.29 -9.21
CA TYR A 44 -142.02 -11.02 -9.94
C TYR A 44 -143.25 -11.48 -9.14
N GLN A 45 -143.40 -10.95 -7.93
CA GLN A 45 -144.43 -11.32 -6.95
C GLN A 45 -145.85 -10.90 -7.35
N GLU A 46 -145.97 -9.94 -8.25
CA GLU A 46 -147.25 -9.42 -8.73
C GLU A 46 -147.95 -10.34 -9.74
N TYR A 47 -147.25 -11.34 -10.29
CA TYR A 47 -147.79 -12.28 -11.29
C TYR A 47 -147.97 -13.71 -10.76
N LEU A 48 -148.07 -13.87 -9.44
CA LEU A 48 -148.29 -15.19 -8.84
C LEU A 48 -149.66 -15.75 -9.24
N GLY A 49 -149.67 -17.02 -9.63
CA GLY A 49 -150.85 -17.72 -10.14
C GLY A 49 -151.13 -17.50 -11.63
N GLU A 50 -150.40 -16.62 -12.30
CA GLU A 50 -150.50 -16.47 -13.75
C GLU A 50 -149.78 -17.57 -14.51
N ASN A 51 -150.28 -17.88 -15.71
CA ASN A 51 -149.59 -18.77 -16.63
C ASN A 51 -148.41 -18.04 -17.28
N LEU A 52 -147.26 -18.70 -17.41
CA LEU A 52 -146.06 -18.13 -18.02
C LEU A 52 -146.26 -17.72 -19.49
N THR A 53 -147.29 -18.23 -20.18
CA THR A 53 -147.64 -17.77 -21.54
C THR A 53 -148.60 -16.57 -21.57
N SER A 54 -149.00 -16.01 -20.43
CA SER A 54 -149.84 -14.81 -20.38
C SER A 54 -149.05 -13.57 -20.82
N ALA A 55 -149.74 -12.57 -21.36
CA ALA A 55 -149.11 -11.32 -21.79
C ALA A 55 -148.67 -10.40 -20.63
N ASN A 56 -148.97 -10.77 -19.38
CA ASN A 56 -148.72 -9.91 -18.22
C ASN A 56 -147.30 -10.12 -17.64
N ILE A 57 -146.69 -11.30 -17.81
CA ILE A 57 -145.34 -11.57 -17.32
C ILE A 57 -144.30 -11.06 -18.34
N PRO A 58 -143.21 -10.38 -17.92
CA PRO A 58 -142.17 -9.90 -18.83
C PRO A 58 -141.64 -11.01 -19.75
N ALA A 59 -141.75 -10.81 -21.06
CA ALA A 59 -141.54 -11.86 -22.06
C ALA A 59 -140.20 -12.58 -21.94
N LYS A 60 -139.11 -11.85 -21.65
CA LYS A 60 -137.77 -12.44 -21.48
C LYS A 60 -137.71 -13.38 -20.28
N TYR A 61 -138.21 -12.93 -19.13
CA TYR A 61 -138.24 -13.72 -17.91
C TYR A 61 -139.16 -14.95 -18.04
N ALA A 62 -140.34 -14.78 -18.65
CA ALA A 62 -141.23 -15.89 -18.95
C ALA A 62 -140.58 -16.92 -19.88
N GLN A 63 -139.92 -16.48 -20.95
CA GLN A 63 -139.19 -17.35 -21.88
C GLN A 63 -138.07 -18.10 -21.18
N ASP A 64 -137.26 -17.42 -20.38
CA ASP A 64 -136.16 -18.03 -19.62
C ASP A 64 -136.71 -19.13 -18.70
N LEU A 65 -137.80 -18.86 -17.97
CA LEU A 65 -138.45 -19.84 -17.09
C LEU A 65 -139.12 -21.00 -17.85
N ILE A 66 -139.77 -20.75 -19.00
CA ILE A 66 -140.37 -21.81 -19.84
C ILE A 66 -139.28 -22.71 -20.43
N GLN A 67 -138.21 -22.12 -20.95
CA GLN A 67 -137.10 -22.86 -21.53
C GLN A 67 -136.41 -23.70 -20.45
N VAL A 68 -136.17 -23.11 -19.28
CA VAL A 68 -135.68 -23.80 -18.09
C VAL A 68 -136.61 -24.94 -17.66
N HIS A 69 -137.92 -24.75 -17.68
CA HIS A 69 -138.89 -25.79 -17.38
C HIS A 69 -138.85 -26.93 -18.40
N GLN A 70 -138.73 -26.62 -19.71
CA GLN A 70 -138.58 -27.63 -20.77
C GLN A 70 -137.26 -28.40 -20.68
N LEU A 71 -136.17 -27.72 -20.32
CA LEU A 71 -134.85 -28.33 -20.09
C LEU A 71 -134.78 -29.09 -18.75
N GLY A 72 -135.67 -28.75 -17.82
CA GLY A 72 -135.68 -29.11 -16.40
C GLY A 72 -135.94 -30.56 -16.04
N VAL A 73 -136.04 -31.47 -17.02
CA VAL A 73 -136.10 -32.91 -16.78
C VAL A 73 -134.73 -33.59 -16.91
N GLN A 74 -133.71 -32.93 -17.49
CA GLN A 74 -132.44 -33.60 -17.83
C GLN A 74 -131.13 -33.03 -17.24
N GLN A 75 -131.09 -31.86 -16.61
CA GLN A 75 -129.81 -31.29 -16.10
C GLN A 75 -129.95 -30.66 -14.70
N GLN A 76 -129.12 -31.13 -13.75
CA GLN A 76 -129.08 -30.69 -12.33
C GLN A 76 -127.85 -29.80 -12.00
N ALA A 77 -127.09 -29.35 -13.00
CA ALA A 77 -125.91 -28.49 -12.79
C ALA A 77 -126.26 -27.01 -13.03
N PRO A 78 -125.62 -26.04 -12.33
CA PRO A 78 -125.80 -24.63 -12.62
C PRO A 78 -125.35 -24.31 -14.05
N THR A 79 -126.29 -23.95 -14.91
CA THR A 79 -126.00 -23.58 -16.30
C THR A 79 -125.99 -22.07 -16.43
N PRO A 80 -125.04 -21.48 -17.17
CA PRO A 80 -125.13 -20.05 -17.46
C PRO A 80 -126.41 -19.77 -18.27
N SER A 81 -127.11 -18.71 -17.90
CA SER A 81 -128.25 -18.14 -18.64
C SER A 81 -127.84 -17.85 -20.10
N ASN A 82 -128.80 -17.70 -21.00
CA ASN A 82 -128.55 -17.45 -22.44
C ASN A 82 -127.60 -16.26 -22.68
N ASP A 83 -127.73 -15.19 -21.90
CA ASP A 83 -126.86 -14.00 -21.98
C ASP A 83 -125.55 -14.12 -21.17
N LYS A 84 -125.33 -15.27 -20.53
CA LYS A 84 -124.17 -15.61 -19.67
C LYS A 84 -123.98 -14.71 -18.45
N THR A 85 -124.99 -13.92 -18.10
CA THR A 85 -124.96 -12.96 -16.99
C THR A 85 -125.18 -13.62 -15.63
N TYR A 86 -126.07 -14.61 -15.58
CA TYR A 86 -126.45 -15.32 -14.35
C TYR A 86 -126.22 -16.83 -14.53
N PHE A 87 -126.00 -17.55 -13.43
CA PHE A 87 -126.14 -19.00 -13.37
C PHE A 87 -127.56 -19.36 -12.98
N GLU A 88 -128.15 -20.30 -13.68
CA GLU A 88 -129.50 -20.81 -13.47
C GLU A 88 -129.41 -22.24 -12.95
N LEU A 89 -130.10 -22.52 -11.87
CA LEU A 89 -130.19 -23.85 -11.26
C LEU A 89 -131.65 -24.23 -11.14
N VAL A 90 -132.00 -25.43 -11.62
CA VAL A 90 -133.38 -25.88 -11.77
C VAL A 90 -133.52 -27.19 -11.01
N THR A 91 -134.39 -27.22 -10.02
CA THR A 91 -134.58 -28.41 -9.18
C THR A 91 -136.05 -28.80 -9.14
N PRO A 92 -136.42 -30.03 -9.52
CA PRO A 92 -137.78 -30.53 -9.34
C PRO A 92 -138.05 -30.78 -7.84
N ILE A 93 -139.23 -30.39 -7.38
CA ILE A 93 -139.76 -30.62 -6.04
C ILE A 93 -141.12 -31.32 -6.14
N GLN A 94 -141.34 -32.31 -5.27
CA GLN A 94 -142.61 -33.04 -5.18
C GLN A 94 -143.24 -32.80 -3.80
N PHE A 95 -144.55 -32.57 -3.77
CA PHE A 95 -145.31 -32.33 -2.54
C PHE A 95 -146.19 -33.54 -2.20
N GLY A 96 -145.80 -34.31 -1.17
CA GLY A 96 -146.58 -35.45 -0.69
C GLY A 96 -146.76 -36.57 -1.72
N ASN A 97 -147.93 -37.22 -1.75
CA ASN A 97 -148.26 -38.28 -2.71
C ASN A 97 -148.77 -37.75 -4.07
N MET A 98 -148.50 -36.49 -4.42
CA MET A 98 -148.88 -35.94 -5.72
C MET A 98 -147.93 -36.45 -6.82
N GLN A 99 -148.50 -36.98 -7.91
CA GLN A 99 -147.72 -37.43 -9.08
C GLN A 99 -147.15 -36.27 -9.94
N GLU A 100 -147.50 -35.02 -9.62
CA GLU A 100 -147.08 -33.82 -10.35
C GLU A 100 -145.86 -33.15 -9.71
N ALA A 101 -144.80 -32.90 -10.49
CA ALA A 101 -143.57 -32.25 -10.02
C ALA A 101 -143.59 -30.74 -10.32
N TRP A 102 -143.24 -29.92 -9.33
CA TRP A 102 -143.03 -28.48 -9.49
C TRP A 102 -141.53 -28.18 -9.60
N TYR A 103 -141.13 -27.02 -10.10
CA TYR A 103 -139.72 -26.71 -10.36
C TYR A 103 -139.32 -25.42 -9.65
N VAL A 104 -138.23 -25.48 -8.89
CA VAL A 104 -137.58 -24.31 -8.31
C VAL A 104 -136.42 -23.90 -9.21
N VAL A 105 -136.49 -22.70 -9.75
CA VAL A 105 -135.46 -22.06 -10.55
C VAL A 105 -134.77 -21.02 -9.67
N VAL A 106 -133.44 -21.10 -9.55
CA VAL A 106 -132.60 -20.14 -8.84
C VAL A 106 -131.65 -19.53 -9.85
N GLN A 107 -131.68 -18.21 -10.01
CA GLN A 107 -130.80 -17.44 -10.89
C GLN A 107 -129.86 -16.58 -10.03
N LEU A 108 -128.54 -16.68 -10.21
CA LEU A 108 -127.51 -15.94 -9.44
C LEU A 108 -126.47 -15.29 -10.35
N ASP A 109 -126.14 -14.00 -10.15
CA ASP A 109 -125.17 -13.27 -10.98
C ASP A 109 -123.74 -13.83 -10.91
N LYS A 110 -123.10 -13.97 -12.07
CA LYS A 110 -121.73 -14.52 -12.21
C LYS A 110 -120.67 -13.63 -11.55
N THR A 111 -120.85 -12.31 -11.53
CA THR A 111 -119.91 -11.38 -10.88
C THR A 111 -119.85 -11.60 -9.37
N ILE A 112 -120.99 -11.96 -8.77
CA ILE A 112 -121.10 -12.27 -7.35
C ILE A 112 -120.46 -13.64 -7.07
N ALA A 113 -120.73 -14.63 -7.92
CA ALA A 113 -120.17 -15.98 -7.79
C ALA A 113 -118.63 -16.01 -7.80
N PHE A 114 -117.96 -15.11 -8.53
CA PHE A 114 -116.49 -15.06 -8.65
C PHE A 114 -115.79 -13.95 -7.83
N SER A 115 -116.53 -13.16 -7.05
CA SER A 115 -116.00 -12.03 -6.28
C SER A 115 -114.80 -12.38 -5.37
N LYS A 116 -114.80 -13.57 -4.75
CA LYS A 116 -113.69 -14.05 -3.90
C LYS A 116 -112.44 -14.45 -4.68
N VAL A 117 -112.60 -14.97 -5.89
CA VAL A 117 -111.46 -15.41 -6.73
C VAL A 117 -110.69 -14.19 -7.25
N ASN A 118 -111.42 -13.17 -7.71
CA ASN A 118 -110.80 -11.93 -8.19
C ASN A 118 -110.06 -11.17 -7.06
N ALA A 119 -110.55 -11.22 -5.82
CA ALA A 119 -109.88 -10.62 -4.67
C ALA A 119 -108.53 -11.30 -4.34
N LEU A 120 -108.43 -12.62 -4.53
CA LEU A 120 -107.19 -13.38 -4.27
C LEU A 120 -106.10 -13.06 -5.29
N GLU A 121 -106.47 -12.91 -6.57
CA GLU A 121 -105.53 -12.59 -7.65
C GLU A 121 -104.88 -11.20 -7.45
N ALA A 122 -105.64 -10.22 -6.95
CA ALA A 122 -105.11 -8.90 -6.60
C ALA A 122 -104.09 -8.94 -5.45
N MET A 123 -104.33 -9.75 -4.40
CA MET A 123 -103.41 -9.87 -3.26
C MET A 123 -102.07 -10.52 -3.62
N LEU A 124 -102.07 -11.52 -4.51
CA LEU A 124 -100.85 -12.19 -4.97
C LEU A 124 -99.94 -11.25 -5.78
N ASN A 125 -100.53 -10.43 -6.66
CA ASN A 125 -99.78 -9.46 -7.44
C ASN A 125 -99.13 -8.37 -6.58
N GLN A 126 -99.85 -7.89 -5.54
CA GLN A 126 -99.30 -6.91 -4.60
C GLN A 126 -98.12 -7.48 -3.79
N LYS A 127 -98.22 -8.72 -3.29
CA LYS A 127 -97.13 -9.34 -2.51
C LYS A 127 -95.87 -9.61 -3.35
N THR A 128 -96.05 -9.90 -4.63
CA THR A 128 -94.93 -10.15 -5.57
C THR A 128 -94.12 -8.86 -5.84
N GLN A 129 -94.79 -7.70 -5.89
CA GLN A 129 -94.10 -6.40 -6.06
C GLN A 129 -93.26 -6.02 -4.83
N ASP A 130 -93.77 -6.23 -3.62
CA ASP A 130 -93.06 -5.91 -2.36
C ASP A 130 -91.81 -6.79 -2.15
N LEU A 131 -91.83 -8.05 -2.59
CA LEU A 131 -90.67 -8.93 -2.50
C LEU A 131 -89.56 -8.51 -3.46
N ASN A 132 -89.91 -8.10 -4.69
CA ASN A 132 -88.94 -7.67 -5.68
C ASN A 132 -88.22 -6.38 -5.27
N THR A 133 -88.93 -5.39 -4.71
CA THR A 133 -88.32 -4.14 -4.23
C THR A 133 -87.38 -4.37 -3.05
N ASN A 134 -87.74 -5.23 -2.10
CA ASN A 134 -86.85 -5.56 -0.97
C ASN A 134 -85.60 -6.33 -1.39
N VAL A 135 -85.70 -7.25 -2.35
CA VAL A 135 -84.54 -7.98 -2.90
C VAL A 135 -83.59 -7.03 -3.65
N LEU A 136 -84.14 -6.10 -4.44
CA LEU A 136 -83.33 -5.10 -5.16
C LEU A 136 -82.64 -4.12 -4.18
N LEU A 137 -83.33 -3.64 -3.15
CA LEU A 137 -82.76 -2.72 -2.16
C LEU A 137 -81.66 -3.38 -1.33
N SER A 138 -81.88 -4.60 -0.84
CA SER A 138 -80.87 -5.37 -0.09
C SER A 138 -79.66 -5.72 -0.96
N GLY A 139 -79.89 -6.07 -2.23
CA GLY A 139 -78.82 -6.25 -3.22
C GLY A 139 -78.00 -4.98 -3.44
N PHE A 140 -78.65 -3.81 -3.57
CA PHE A 140 -77.97 -2.53 -3.75
C PHE A 140 -77.14 -2.13 -2.52
N ILE A 141 -77.68 -2.29 -1.31
CA ILE A 141 -76.95 -2.01 -0.06
C ILE A 141 -75.75 -2.94 0.09
N GLY A 142 -75.92 -4.24 -0.20
CA GLY A 142 -74.82 -5.21 -0.18
C GLY A 142 -73.69 -4.82 -1.14
N LEU A 143 -74.03 -4.37 -2.35
CA LEU A 143 -73.08 -3.93 -3.36
C LEU A 143 -72.36 -2.63 -2.94
N LEU A 144 -73.08 -1.70 -2.34
CA LEU A 144 -72.51 -0.45 -1.82
C LEU A 144 -71.50 -0.71 -0.68
N ILE A 145 -71.87 -1.55 0.29
CA ILE A 145 -70.99 -1.93 1.40
C ILE A 145 -69.75 -2.67 0.88
N ALA A 146 -69.93 -3.64 -0.03
CA ALA A 146 -68.82 -4.34 -0.65
C ALA A 146 -67.87 -3.38 -1.38
N SER A 147 -68.41 -2.40 -2.11
CA SER A 147 -67.61 -1.39 -2.80
C SER A 147 -66.82 -0.50 -1.84
N ILE A 148 -67.44 -0.05 -0.75
CA ILE A 148 -66.76 0.77 0.27
C ILE A 148 -65.66 -0.04 0.96
N LEU A 149 -65.92 -1.30 1.33
CA LEU A 149 -64.93 -2.19 1.94
C LEU A 149 -63.76 -2.45 0.99
N ILE A 150 -64.02 -2.66 -0.31
CA ILE A 150 -62.97 -2.81 -1.33
C ILE A 150 -62.13 -1.54 -1.40
N VAL A 151 -62.73 -0.35 -1.43
CA VAL A 151 -61.97 0.91 -1.49
C VAL A 151 -61.09 1.11 -0.25
N ILE A 152 -61.59 0.78 0.94
CA ILE A 152 -60.82 0.86 2.19
C ILE A 152 -59.67 -0.14 2.15
N LEU A 153 -59.92 -1.39 1.78
CA LEU A 153 -58.92 -2.45 1.70
C LEU A 153 -57.83 -2.12 0.66
N VAL A 154 -58.23 -1.67 -0.52
CA VAL A 154 -57.30 -1.22 -1.57
C VAL A 154 -56.45 -0.07 -1.06
N ARG A 155 -57.03 0.95 -0.42
CA ARG A 155 -56.25 2.07 0.13
C ARG A 155 -55.31 1.65 1.24
N TYR A 156 -55.72 0.72 2.11
CA TYR A 156 -54.91 0.22 3.21
C TYR A 156 -53.70 -0.58 2.70
N LEU A 157 -53.88 -1.42 1.68
CA LEU A 157 -52.82 -2.26 1.11
C LEU A 157 -51.91 -1.51 0.11
N THR A 158 -52.49 -0.64 -0.74
CA THR A 158 -51.74 -0.02 -1.86
C THR A 158 -50.93 1.20 -1.45
N ARG A 159 -51.35 1.97 -0.43
CA ARG A 159 -50.59 3.15 0.03
C ARG A 159 -49.17 2.81 0.50
N PRO A 160 -48.97 1.85 1.43
CA PRO A 160 -47.62 1.51 1.89
C PRO A 160 -46.74 0.91 0.78
N LEU A 161 -47.33 0.10 -0.11
CA LEU A 161 -46.63 -0.43 -1.29
C LEU A 161 -46.16 0.70 -2.22
N HIS A 162 -47.00 1.71 -2.44
CA HIS A 162 -46.64 2.86 -3.25
C HIS A 162 -45.50 3.67 -2.60
N SER A 163 -45.51 3.85 -1.28
CA SER A 163 -44.41 4.49 -0.54
C SER A 163 -43.10 3.69 -0.64
N MET A 164 -43.14 2.36 -0.55
CA MET A 164 -41.96 1.51 -0.77
C MET A 164 -41.41 1.64 -2.19
N VAL A 165 -42.29 1.62 -3.21
CA VAL A 165 -41.89 1.81 -4.61
C VAL A 165 -41.30 3.20 -4.83
N HIS A 166 -41.87 4.24 -4.23
CA HIS A 166 -41.32 5.59 -4.29
C HIS A 166 -39.95 5.67 -3.64
N ALA A 167 -39.78 5.14 -2.42
CA ALA A 167 -38.48 5.15 -1.75
C ALA A 167 -37.42 4.35 -2.52
N LEU A 168 -37.77 3.19 -3.09
CA LEU A 168 -36.85 2.42 -3.95
C LEU A 168 -36.53 3.15 -5.25
N ARG A 169 -37.51 3.85 -5.84
CA ARG A 169 -37.32 4.66 -7.04
C ARG A 169 -36.43 5.86 -6.75
N ASP A 170 -36.65 6.55 -5.64
CA ASP A 170 -35.84 7.70 -5.23
C ASP A 170 -34.42 7.26 -4.86
N LEU A 171 -34.26 6.07 -4.27
CA LEU A 171 -32.94 5.48 -4.03
C LEU A 171 -32.22 5.06 -5.33
N ALA A 172 -32.96 4.53 -6.32
CA ALA A 172 -32.39 4.07 -7.58
C ALA A 172 -32.17 5.17 -8.62
N GLN A 173 -32.99 6.23 -8.63
CA GLN A 173 -33.00 7.31 -9.62
C GLN A 173 -32.56 8.67 -9.05
N GLY A 174 -32.70 8.89 -7.74
CA GLY A 174 -32.35 10.16 -7.07
C GLY A 174 -30.90 10.22 -6.57
N ASP A 175 -30.63 11.20 -5.71
CA ASP A 175 -29.30 11.50 -5.14
C ASP A 175 -28.84 10.49 -4.07
N GLY A 176 -29.37 9.27 -4.08
CA GLY A 176 -28.93 8.20 -3.17
C GLY A 176 -28.97 8.58 -1.68
N ASP A 177 -30.05 9.23 -1.21
CA ASP A 177 -30.19 9.64 0.19
C ASP A 177 -30.48 8.43 1.10
N LEU A 178 -29.40 7.88 1.66
CA LEU A 178 -29.41 6.75 2.59
C LEU A 178 -29.81 7.15 4.02
N THR A 179 -30.08 8.44 4.29
CA THR A 179 -30.56 8.91 5.61
C THR A 179 -32.06 8.69 5.79
N GLN A 180 -32.80 8.51 4.70
CA GLN A 180 -34.25 8.36 4.76
C GLN A 180 -34.67 6.98 5.28
N ARG A 181 -35.78 6.95 6.04
CA ARG A 181 -36.38 5.72 6.57
C ARG A 181 -37.87 5.71 6.31
N LEU A 182 -38.39 4.54 5.94
CA LEU A 182 -39.82 4.34 5.73
C LEU A 182 -40.52 4.09 7.09
N PRO A 183 -41.61 4.79 7.41
CA PRO A 183 -42.32 4.58 8.66
C PRO A 183 -43.01 3.21 8.70
N ILE A 184 -42.84 2.47 9.79
CA ILE A 184 -43.50 1.18 10.01
C ILE A 184 -44.91 1.45 10.57
N GLN A 185 -45.93 1.39 9.72
CA GLN A 185 -47.33 1.71 10.08
C GLN A 185 -48.23 0.49 10.25
N SER A 186 -47.76 -0.72 9.91
CA SER A 186 -48.51 -1.97 10.03
C SER A 186 -47.66 -3.06 10.69
N GLN A 187 -48.31 -4.07 11.27
CA GLN A 187 -47.68 -5.27 11.86
C GLN A 187 -47.86 -6.51 10.97
N ASP A 188 -48.35 -6.31 9.75
CA ASP A 188 -48.50 -7.35 8.73
C ASP A 188 -47.19 -7.58 7.93
N GLU A 189 -47.30 -8.37 6.86
CA GLU A 189 -46.20 -8.67 5.94
C GLU A 189 -45.58 -7.41 5.31
N ILE A 190 -46.36 -6.35 5.12
CA ILE A 190 -45.86 -5.08 4.56
C ILE A 190 -45.01 -4.34 5.60
N GLY A 191 -45.46 -4.33 6.86
CA GLY A 191 -44.66 -3.82 7.98
C GLY A 191 -43.33 -4.55 8.15
N HIS A 192 -43.34 -5.88 8.00
CA HIS A 192 -42.12 -6.70 8.00
C HIS A 192 -41.19 -6.38 6.83
N ALA A 193 -41.72 -6.21 5.62
CA ALA A 193 -40.93 -5.84 4.45
C ALA A 193 -40.26 -4.45 4.59
N ILE A 194 -40.99 -3.47 5.12
CA ILE A 194 -40.45 -2.13 5.42
C ILE A 194 -39.31 -2.22 6.44
N ARG A 195 -39.44 -3.06 7.47
CA ARG A 195 -38.38 -3.25 8.47
C ARG A 195 -37.08 -3.77 7.82
N TRP A 196 -37.17 -4.83 7.03
CA TRP A 196 -36.00 -5.39 6.33
C TRP A 196 -35.41 -4.42 5.31
N LEU A 197 -36.24 -3.65 4.61
CA LEU A 197 -35.78 -2.59 3.71
C LEU A 197 -35.01 -1.50 4.47
N ASN A 198 -35.50 -1.03 5.63
CA ASN A 198 -34.79 -0.07 6.46
C ASN A 198 -33.46 -0.65 6.99
N THR A 199 -33.41 -1.93 7.37
CA THR A 199 -32.16 -2.61 7.77
C THR A 199 -31.17 -2.67 6.61
N PHE A 200 -31.63 -2.96 5.39
CA PHE A 200 -30.80 -2.95 4.19
C PHE A 200 -30.24 -1.55 3.89
N ILE A 201 -31.07 -0.50 3.96
CA ILE A 201 -30.63 0.89 3.78
C ILE A 201 -29.60 1.28 4.86
N ALA A 202 -29.81 0.89 6.11
CA ALA A 202 -28.84 1.14 7.19
C ALA A 202 -27.48 0.45 6.92
N GLY A 203 -27.49 -0.79 6.43
CA GLY A 203 -26.26 -1.48 6.04
C GLY A 203 -25.54 -0.83 4.84
N LEU A 204 -26.29 -0.31 3.87
CA LEU A 204 -25.72 0.49 2.76
C LEU A 204 -25.11 1.81 3.26
N GLN A 205 -25.78 2.49 4.19
CA GLN A 205 -25.30 3.72 4.80
C GLN A 205 -23.96 3.48 5.51
N GLU A 206 -23.92 2.48 6.40
CA GLU A 206 -22.70 2.08 7.13
C GLU A 206 -21.57 1.67 6.17
N SER A 207 -21.86 0.85 5.15
CA SER A 207 -20.86 0.45 4.15
C SER A 207 -20.34 1.62 3.33
N THR A 208 -21.19 2.60 3.02
CA THR A 208 -20.78 3.81 2.27
C THR A 208 -19.93 4.70 3.16
N GLN A 209 -20.31 4.89 4.44
CA GLN A 209 -19.49 5.62 5.42
C GLN A 209 -18.10 5.00 5.57
N HIS A 210 -18.03 3.69 5.76
CA HIS A 210 -16.75 2.97 5.84
C HIS A 210 -15.90 3.15 4.57
N THR A 211 -16.54 3.22 3.40
CA THR A 211 -15.81 3.46 2.14
C THR A 211 -15.28 4.89 2.09
N ILE A 212 -16.04 5.90 2.52
CA ILE A 212 -15.59 7.29 2.65
C ILE A 212 -14.39 7.38 3.59
N ASP A 213 -14.50 6.81 4.80
CA ASP A 213 -13.42 6.81 5.79
C ASP A 213 -12.16 6.10 5.27
N THR A 214 -12.33 5.06 4.44
CA THR A 214 -11.22 4.34 3.80
C THR A 214 -10.57 5.19 2.71
N CYS A 215 -11.35 5.92 1.90
CA CYS A 215 -10.81 6.85 0.90
C CYS A 215 -9.94 7.93 1.54
N ASP A 216 -10.39 8.49 2.67
CA ASP A 216 -9.64 9.53 3.38
C ASP A 216 -8.33 8.98 3.94
N GLN A 217 -8.34 7.76 4.51
CA GLN A 217 -7.11 7.08 4.93
C GLN A 217 -6.17 6.76 3.76
N VAL A 218 -6.72 6.40 2.59
CA VAL A 218 -5.92 6.16 1.37
C VAL A 218 -5.30 7.48 0.89
N ASP A 219 -6.03 8.60 0.96
CA ASP A 219 -5.50 9.92 0.59
C ASP A 219 -4.31 10.31 1.48
N ASP A 220 -4.44 10.18 2.80
CA ASP A 220 -3.36 10.45 3.76
C ASP A 220 -2.10 9.60 3.47
N LYS A 221 -2.29 8.33 3.13
CA LYS A 221 -1.19 7.43 2.74
C LYS A 221 -0.55 7.82 1.42
N ILE A 222 -1.34 8.28 0.45
CA ILE A 222 -0.86 8.78 -0.84
C ILE A 222 -0.01 10.04 -0.65
N GLN A 223 -0.45 10.98 0.21
CA GLN A 223 0.31 12.19 0.54
C GLN A 223 1.63 11.86 1.24
N THR A 224 1.60 10.93 2.20
CA THR A 224 2.82 10.45 2.88
C THR A 224 3.77 9.74 1.91
N THR A 225 3.23 8.94 0.99
CA THR A 225 4.04 8.30 -0.07
C THR A 225 4.65 9.35 -1.00
N HIS A 226 3.91 10.40 -1.31
CA HIS A 226 4.41 11.51 -2.12
C HIS A 226 5.59 12.23 -1.46
N SER A 227 5.50 12.52 -0.16
CA SER A 227 6.60 13.17 0.57
C SER A 227 7.84 12.27 0.63
N HIS A 228 7.68 10.97 0.88
CA HIS A 228 8.80 10.01 0.83
C HIS A 228 9.46 9.94 -0.55
N ILE A 229 8.68 9.99 -1.63
CA ILE A 229 9.23 10.02 -3.00
C ILE A 229 10.05 11.30 -3.23
N GLN A 230 9.56 12.46 -2.78
CA GLN A 230 10.30 13.73 -2.89
C GLN A 230 11.59 13.72 -2.08
N GLU A 231 11.56 13.19 -0.86
CA GLU A 231 12.75 13.03 -0.01
C GLU A 231 13.76 12.08 -0.67
N SER A 232 13.28 10.95 -1.21
CA SER A 232 14.11 10.02 -1.97
C SER A 232 14.78 10.69 -3.17
N HIS A 233 14.07 11.55 -3.92
CA HIS A 233 14.68 12.29 -5.04
C HIS A 233 15.81 13.20 -4.58
N ARG A 234 15.61 13.97 -3.50
CA ARG A 234 16.67 14.83 -2.94
C ARG A 234 17.88 14.02 -2.49
N ALA A 235 17.65 12.90 -1.79
CA ALA A 235 18.71 12.01 -1.35
C ALA A 235 19.49 11.41 -2.54
N LEU A 236 18.81 11.07 -3.63
CA LEU A 236 19.46 10.58 -4.86
C LEU A 236 20.35 11.66 -5.51
N GLU A 237 19.89 12.91 -5.57
CA GLU A 237 20.70 14.03 -6.10
C GLU A 237 21.94 14.29 -5.24
N GLU A 238 21.81 14.27 -3.91
CA GLU A 238 22.94 14.39 -2.98
C GLU A 238 23.94 13.25 -3.15
N ASN A 239 23.46 12.00 -3.23
CA ASN A 239 24.33 10.84 -3.47
C ASN A 239 25.06 10.94 -4.82
N GLN A 240 24.42 11.44 -5.86
CA GLN A 240 25.07 11.65 -7.17
C GLN A 240 26.23 12.66 -7.05
N MET A 241 26.03 13.76 -6.32
CA MET A 241 27.09 14.74 -6.08
C MET A 241 28.26 14.13 -5.29
N THR A 242 27.97 13.36 -4.24
CA THR A 242 29.00 12.67 -3.44
C THR A 242 29.76 11.62 -4.25
N LEU A 243 29.08 10.89 -5.14
CA LEU A 243 29.74 9.93 -6.04
C LEU A 243 30.69 10.63 -7.00
N ASN A 244 30.28 11.75 -7.61
CA ASN A 244 31.14 12.50 -8.52
C ASN A 244 32.41 13.02 -7.81
N GLN A 245 32.28 13.47 -6.56
CA GLN A 245 33.43 13.85 -5.73
C GLN A 245 34.33 12.66 -5.40
N SER A 246 33.73 11.49 -5.13
CA SER A 246 34.46 10.25 -4.86
C SER A 246 35.27 9.80 -6.07
N VAL A 247 34.74 9.93 -7.29
CA VAL A 247 35.48 9.65 -8.54
C VAL A 247 36.74 10.51 -8.62
N ALA A 248 36.61 11.82 -8.43
CA ALA A 248 37.76 12.73 -8.49
C ALA A 248 38.83 12.40 -7.43
N ALA A 249 38.41 12.07 -6.21
CA ALA A 249 39.34 11.67 -5.14
C ALA A 249 40.07 10.36 -5.46
N VAL A 250 39.39 9.40 -6.09
CA VAL A 250 39.99 8.12 -6.52
C VAL A 250 40.98 8.33 -7.67
N GLU A 251 40.69 9.21 -8.63
CA GLU A 251 41.65 9.58 -9.68
C GLU A 251 42.91 10.23 -9.10
N GLU A 252 42.74 11.14 -8.13
CA GLU A 252 43.86 11.78 -7.44
C GLU A 252 44.70 10.77 -6.63
N LEU A 253 44.06 9.81 -5.95
CA LEU A 253 44.74 8.72 -5.25
C LEU A 253 45.54 7.83 -6.21
N ALA A 254 45.00 7.52 -7.39
CA ALA A 254 45.70 6.72 -8.40
C ALA A 254 46.94 7.45 -8.93
N ALA A 255 46.81 8.74 -9.22
CA ALA A 255 47.93 9.58 -9.63
C ALA A 255 49.00 9.67 -8.54
N SER A 256 48.59 9.87 -7.28
CA SER A 256 49.48 9.92 -6.12
C SER A 256 50.23 8.60 -5.91
N ALA A 257 49.54 7.45 -6.00
CA ALA A 257 50.16 6.14 -5.88
C ALA A 257 51.24 5.91 -6.96
N ASN A 258 50.93 6.24 -8.22
CA ASN A 258 51.93 6.16 -9.30
C ASN A 258 53.13 7.07 -9.04
N GLN A 259 52.91 8.29 -8.56
CA GLN A 259 53.98 9.22 -8.25
C GLN A 259 54.86 8.74 -7.08
N VAL A 260 54.26 8.13 -6.04
CA VAL A 260 55.00 7.52 -4.93
C VAL A 260 55.85 6.35 -5.42
N ALA A 261 55.31 5.48 -6.28
CA ALA A 261 56.06 4.37 -6.87
C ALA A 261 57.29 4.87 -7.66
N GLN A 262 57.10 5.91 -8.48
CA GLN A 262 58.17 6.52 -9.26
C GLN A 262 59.24 7.16 -8.37
N ASN A 263 58.83 7.93 -7.35
CA ASN A 263 59.74 8.53 -6.38
C ASN A 263 60.56 7.48 -5.62
N ALA A 264 59.95 6.35 -5.28
CA ALA A 264 60.64 5.23 -4.64
C ALA A 264 61.70 4.61 -5.58
N GLN A 265 61.38 4.43 -6.87
CA GLN A 265 62.34 3.95 -7.87
C GLN A 265 63.51 4.92 -8.07
N ASP A 266 63.24 6.22 -8.14
CA ASP A 266 64.29 7.25 -8.26
C ASP A 266 65.20 7.29 -7.02
N SER A 267 64.60 7.12 -5.84
CA SER A 267 65.33 7.05 -4.58
C SER A 267 66.19 5.78 -4.47
N MET A 268 65.72 4.63 -4.98
CA MET A 268 66.54 3.40 -5.08
C MET A 268 67.76 3.61 -5.96
N ARG A 269 67.57 4.19 -7.15
CA ARG A 269 68.67 4.47 -8.09
C ARG A 269 69.70 5.42 -7.47
N SER A 270 69.24 6.51 -6.87
CA SER A 270 70.11 7.46 -6.16
C SER A 270 70.88 6.75 -5.02
N ALA A 271 70.21 5.85 -4.30
CA ALA A 271 70.86 5.10 -3.24
C ALA A 271 71.94 4.13 -3.74
N GLN A 272 71.71 3.48 -4.88
CA GLN A 272 72.69 2.61 -5.55
C GLN A 272 73.90 3.40 -6.08
N GLU A 273 73.68 4.60 -6.61
CA GLU A 273 74.76 5.50 -7.04
C GLU A 273 75.63 5.92 -5.85
N VAL A 274 75.02 6.31 -4.74
CA VAL A 274 75.75 6.64 -3.50
C VAL A 274 76.49 5.42 -2.96
N ALA A 275 75.89 4.23 -2.95
CA ALA A 275 76.57 3.00 -2.53
C ALA A 275 77.82 2.71 -3.38
N THR A 276 77.75 2.96 -4.69
CA THR A 276 78.89 2.83 -5.61
C THR A 276 80.00 3.84 -5.28
N LEU A 277 79.63 5.10 -5.00
CA LEU A 277 80.58 6.13 -4.59
C LEU A 277 81.26 5.81 -3.25
N VAL A 278 80.48 5.32 -2.28
CA VAL A 278 80.99 4.89 -0.96
C VAL A 278 81.97 3.72 -1.11
N SER A 279 81.64 2.73 -1.95
CA SER A 279 82.54 1.60 -2.24
C SER A 279 83.86 2.08 -2.86
N LYS A 280 83.81 3.01 -3.81
CA LYS A 280 85.01 3.62 -4.41
C LYS A 280 85.83 4.40 -3.39
N SER A 281 85.19 5.18 -2.52
CA SER A 281 85.87 5.92 -1.44
C SER A 281 86.52 4.99 -0.43
N ALA A 282 85.85 3.90 -0.05
CA ALA A 282 86.40 2.88 0.85
C ALA A 282 87.67 2.23 0.26
N ALA A 283 87.69 1.96 -1.05
CA ALA A 283 88.87 1.43 -1.73
C ALA A 283 90.07 2.41 -1.70
N VAL A 284 89.81 3.71 -1.91
CA VAL A 284 90.85 4.75 -1.83
C VAL A 284 91.41 4.86 -0.41
N ILE A 285 90.54 4.86 0.61
CA ILE A 285 90.95 4.91 2.02
C ILE A 285 91.77 3.68 2.39
N HIS A 286 91.38 2.49 1.93
CA HIS A 286 92.16 1.27 2.15
C HIS A 286 93.57 1.38 1.55
N ALA A 287 93.70 1.90 0.33
CA ALA A 287 94.99 2.15 -0.29
C ALA A 287 95.84 3.17 0.51
N ASN A 288 95.22 4.18 1.12
CA ASN A 288 95.91 5.13 1.99
C ASN A 288 96.44 4.46 3.27
N VAL A 289 95.68 3.55 3.88
CA VAL A 289 96.12 2.75 5.03
C VAL A 289 97.36 1.93 4.66
N GLU A 290 97.34 1.24 3.51
CA GLU A 290 98.49 0.48 3.01
C GLU A 290 99.72 1.38 2.76
N GLY A 291 99.49 2.56 2.16
CA GLY A 291 100.54 3.56 1.92
C GLY A 291 101.17 4.08 3.21
N ALA A 292 100.36 4.36 4.23
CA ALA A 292 100.84 4.80 5.54
C ALA A 292 101.68 3.71 6.23
N VAL A 293 101.25 2.44 6.16
CA VAL A 293 102.01 1.30 6.68
C VAL A 293 103.37 1.17 5.98
N GLN A 294 103.41 1.28 4.65
CA GLN A 294 104.66 1.23 3.90
C GLN A 294 105.59 2.40 4.24
N ALA A 295 105.05 3.62 4.37
CA ALA A 295 105.82 4.80 4.76
C ALA A 295 106.43 4.63 6.16
N SER A 296 105.65 4.16 7.14
CA SER A 296 106.14 3.87 8.49
C SER A 296 107.27 2.83 8.49
N GLN A 297 107.16 1.76 7.70
CA GLN A 297 108.21 0.75 7.56
C GLN A 297 109.50 1.30 6.94
N LEU A 298 109.38 2.11 5.87
CA LEU A 298 110.53 2.76 5.23
C LEU A 298 111.24 3.70 6.21
N MET A 299 110.46 4.45 6.99
CA MET A 299 110.98 5.43 7.92
C MET A 299 111.67 4.76 9.13
N GLN A 300 111.14 3.65 9.64
CA GLN A 300 111.81 2.82 10.64
C GLN A 300 113.16 2.27 10.13
N LYS A 301 113.21 1.79 8.87
CA LYS A 301 114.48 1.35 8.26
C LYS A 301 115.48 2.49 8.12
N ALA A 302 115.02 3.68 7.73
CA ALA A 302 115.86 4.86 7.59
C ALA A 302 116.41 5.33 8.95
N SER A 303 115.57 5.34 9.99
CA SER A 303 115.97 5.65 11.37
C SER A 303 117.07 4.70 11.87
N ALA A 304 116.92 3.38 11.64
CA ALA A 304 117.94 2.39 12.00
C ALA A 304 119.28 2.62 11.27
N ARG A 305 119.24 3.03 9.99
CA ARG A 305 120.45 3.37 9.21
C ARG A 305 121.15 4.62 9.76
N ILE A 306 120.39 5.65 10.11
CA ILE A 306 120.92 6.90 10.66
C ILE A 306 121.46 6.71 12.09
N GLN A 307 120.81 5.90 12.93
CA GLN A 307 121.39 5.48 14.22
C GLN A 307 122.73 4.76 14.03
N GLY A 308 122.85 3.89 13.02
CA GLY A 308 124.13 3.29 12.66
C GLY A 308 125.20 4.31 12.26
N LEU A 309 124.80 5.37 11.56
CA LEU A 309 125.68 6.49 11.18
C LEU A 309 126.13 7.30 12.41
N SER A 310 125.23 7.55 13.37
CA SER A 310 125.56 8.17 14.66
C SER A 310 126.61 7.37 15.42
N GLN A 311 126.45 6.03 15.50
CA GLN A 311 127.43 5.16 16.15
C GLN A 311 128.77 5.09 15.41
N ALA A 312 128.77 5.22 14.07
CA ALA A 312 130.00 5.31 13.30
C ALA A 312 130.71 6.65 13.57
N ASN A 313 129.96 7.75 13.61
CA ASN A 313 130.46 9.08 13.94
C ASN A 313 131.13 9.11 15.33
N GLN A 314 130.49 8.51 16.34
CA GLN A 314 131.04 8.38 17.68
C GLN A 314 132.40 7.66 17.67
N ARG A 315 132.52 6.55 16.93
CA ARG A 315 133.78 5.81 16.79
C ARG A 315 134.88 6.62 16.11
N VAL A 316 134.54 7.45 15.13
CA VAL A 316 135.53 8.37 14.52
C VAL A 316 135.98 9.41 15.54
N GLY A 317 135.06 9.94 16.35
CA GLY A 317 135.39 10.84 17.47
C GLY A 317 136.39 10.22 18.46
N ASP A 318 136.17 8.95 18.84
CA ASP A 318 137.09 8.22 19.72
C ASP A 318 138.50 8.09 19.10
N ILE A 319 138.58 7.74 17.80
CA ILE A 319 139.85 7.66 17.06
C ILE A 319 140.56 9.01 17.01
N LEU A 320 139.83 10.11 16.81
CA LEU A 320 140.42 11.45 16.80
C LEU A 320 140.93 11.86 18.19
N ALA A 321 140.26 11.48 19.27
CA ALA A 321 140.75 11.70 20.62
C ALA A 321 142.11 10.99 20.85
N ASP A 322 142.24 9.75 20.36
CA ASP A 322 143.51 9.01 20.39
C ASP A 322 144.59 9.71 19.55
N ILE A 323 144.26 10.18 18.34
CA ILE A 323 145.21 10.91 17.47
C ILE A 323 145.63 12.23 18.14
N ASN A 324 144.70 12.96 18.78
CA ASN A 324 145.03 14.19 19.50
C ASN A 324 146.00 13.91 20.65
N ALA A 325 145.75 12.84 21.42
CA ALA A 325 146.63 12.41 22.50
C ALA A 325 148.03 12.03 21.98
N ILE A 326 148.13 11.36 20.83
CA ILE A 326 149.42 11.05 20.17
C ILE A 326 150.11 12.33 19.71
N ALA A 327 149.38 13.27 19.12
CA ALA A 327 149.93 14.55 18.67
C ALA A 327 150.42 15.41 19.86
N ASP A 328 149.69 15.43 20.99
CA ASP A 328 150.10 16.05 22.25
C ASP A 328 151.38 15.42 22.81
N GLN A 329 151.42 14.09 22.87
CA GLN A 329 152.63 13.36 23.29
C GLN A 329 153.82 13.67 22.37
N THR A 330 153.58 13.74 21.06
CA THR A 330 154.62 14.06 20.06
C THR A 330 155.11 15.50 20.22
N ASN A 331 154.21 16.46 20.48
CA ASN A 331 154.55 17.85 20.76
C ASN A 331 155.37 17.99 22.05
N LEU A 332 155.04 17.23 23.11
CA LEU A 332 155.82 17.19 24.35
C LEU A 332 157.20 16.53 24.18
N LEU A 333 157.26 15.41 23.45
CA LEU A 333 158.51 14.71 23.14
C LEU A 333 159.46 15.58 22.32
N THR A 334 158.93 16.28 21.30
CA THR A 334 159.71 17.19 20.46
C THR A 334 160.18 18.43 21.21
N LEU A 335 159.36 18.97 22.12
CA LEU A 335 159.78 20.06 23.00
C LEU A 335 160.97 19.63 23.89
N ASN A 336 160.91 18.44 24.49
CA ASN A 336 162.03 17.89 25.27
C ASN A 336 163.27 17.67 24.41
N ALA A 337 163.11 17.19 23.17
CA ALA A 337 164.21 17.00 22.22
C ALA A 337 164.83 18.34 21.76
N ALA A 338 164.02 19.38 21.56
CA ALA A 338 164.48 20.73 21.22
C ALA A 338 165.28 21.35 22.37
N ILE A 339 164.82 21.18 23.62
CA ILE A 339 165.54 21.62 24.83
C ILE A 339 166.90 20.92 24.95
N GLU A 340 166.95 19.60 24.79
CA GLU A 340 168.21 18.85 24.89
C GLU A 340 169.16 19.16 23.72
N SER A 341 168.62 19.42 22.52
CA SER A 341 169.40 19.87 21.36
C SER A 341 170.01 21.26 21.56
N ALA A 342 169.28 22.18 22.19
CA ALA A 342 169.81 23.49 22.58
C ALA A 342 170.90 23.39 23.65
N ARG A 343 170.78 22.40 24.55
CA ARG A 343 171.76 22.10 25.61
C ARG A 343 173.09 21.54 25.05
N ALA A 344 173.04 20.82 23.93
CA ALA A 344 174.19 20.26 23.24
C ALA A 344 174.98 21.27 22.35
N GLY A 345 174.51 22.52 22.24
CA GLY A 345 175.21 23.60 21.52
C GLY A 345 175.37 23.35 20.01
N GLU A 346 176.55 23.63 19.45
CA GLU A 346 176.83 23.48 17.99
C GLU A 346 176.60 22.05 17.47
N ALA A 347 176.80 21.01 18.30
CA ALA A 347 176.62 19.62 17.91
C ALA A 347 175.14 19.19 17.79
N GLY A 348 174.22 19.89 18.48
CA GLY A 348 172.78 19.60 18.51
C GLY A 348 171.97 20.32 17.44
N ARG A 349 172.60 21.19 16.65
CA ARG A 349 171.91 22.14 15.75
C ARG A 349 171.08 21.47 14.66
N GLY A 350 171.55 20.33 14.10
CA GLY A 350 170.78 19.54 13.13
C GLY A 350 169.56 18.85 13.76
N PHE A 351 169.69 18.36 15.00
CA PHE A 351 168.59 17.75 15.75
C PHE A 351 167.54 18.78 16.20
N ALA A 352 167.97 20.00 16.55
CA ALA A 352 167.06 21.10 16.90
C ALA A 352 166.11 21.45 15.74
N VAL A 353 166.62 21.52 14.50
CA VAL A 353 165.79 21.80 13.31
C VAL A 353 164.77 20.70 13.07
N VAL A 354 165.17 19.42 13.21
CA VAL A 354 164.24 18.30 13.08
C VAL A 354 163.21 18.30 14.20
N ALA A 355 163.60 18.61 15.44
CA ALA A 355 162.68 18.70 16.56
C ALA A 355 161.63 19.82 16.38
N ASP A 356 162.02 21.00 15.89
CA ASP A 356 161.09 22.10 15.57
C ASP A 356 160.16 21.76 14.40
N GLU A 357 160.65 21.05 13.37
CA GLU A 357 159.83 20.62 12.24
C GLU A 357 158.78 19.57 12.69
N VAL A 358 159.17 18.58 13.50
CA VAL A 358 158.25 17.58 14.05
C VAL A 358 157.27 18.24 15.04
N ARG A 359 157.71 19.23 15.82
CA ARG A 359 156.83 20.02 16.70
C ARG A 359 155.77 20.78 15.92
N THR A 360 156.18 21.45 14.84
CA THR A 360 155.27 22.16 13.93
C THR A 360 154.28 21.20 13.26
N LEU A 361 154.73 20.00 12.88
CA LEU A 361 153.88 18.96 12.32
C LEU A 361 152.87 18.42 13.34
N ALA A 362 153.28 18.22 14.60
CA ALA A 362 152.41 17.81 15.69
C ALA A 362 151.33 18.87 15.98
N GLN A 363 151.71 20.15 16.04
CA GLN A 363 150.76 21.27 16.20
C GLN A 363 149.78 21.38 15.03
N ARG A 364 150.24 21.20 13.78
CA ARG A 364 149.35 21.13 12.61
C ARG A 364 148.40 19.94 12.66
N SER A 365 148.88 18.79 13.15
CA SER A 365 148.06 17.59 13.36
C SER A 365 146.97 17.85 14.41
N GLN A 366 147.28 18.51 15.52
CA GLN A 366 146.29 18.88 16.54
C GLN A 366 145.22 19.81 15.98
N SER A 367 145.64 20.89 15.29
CA SER A 367 144.70 21.82 14.66
C SER A 367 143.79 21.11 13.66
N SER A 368 144.32 20.18 12.86
CA SER A 368 143.51 19.40 11.91
C SER A 368 142.55 18.46 12.64
N VAL A 369 142.97 17.85 13.75
CA VAL A 369 142.10 17.01 14.58
C VAL A 369 140.97 17.83 15.22
N GLU A 370 141.26 19.04 15.68
CA GLU A 370 140.26 19.98 16.23
C GLU A 370 139.23 20.39 15.16
N ASP A 371 139.66 20.72 13.95
CA ASP A 371 138.78 21.04 12.82
C ASP A 371 137.86 19.85 12.45
N ILE A 372 138.41 18.64 12.40
CA ILE A 372 137.61 17.43 12.13
C ILE A 372 136.65 17.17 13.30
N ALA A 373 137.08 17.34 14.55
CA ALA A 373 136.21 17.17 15.73
C ALA A 373 135.02 18.14 15.71
N ASN A 374 135.25 19.41 15.34
CA ASN A 374 134.17 20.39 15.14
C ASN A 374 133.19 19.93 14.05
N THR A 375 133.70 19.44 12.92
CA THR A 375 132.87 18.91 11.82
C THR A 375 132.05 17.69 12.26
N LEU A 376 132.61 16.79 13.09
CA LEU A 376 131.87 15.64 13.62
C LEU A 376 130.80 16.04 14.63
N ASN A 377 131.01 17.12 15.40
CA ASN A 377 129.99 17.67 16.29
C ASN A 377 128.82 18.24 15.49
N GLU A 378 129.10 19.07 14.46
CA GLU A 378 128.06 19.55 13.54
C GLU A 378 127.30 18.40 12.87
N PHE A 379 128.03 17.36 12.44
CA PHE A 379 127.42 16.16 11.85
C PHE A 379 126.53 15.41 12.85
N ARG A 380 126.94 15.34 14.13
CA ARG A 380 126.14 14.73 15.19
C ARG A 380 124.83 15.47 15.40
N ASP A 381 124.89 16.81 15.44
CA ASP A 381 123.70 17.65 15.61
C ASP A 381 122.73 17.48 14.44
N ILE A 382 123.23 17.41 13.20
CA ILE A 382 122.41 17.11 12.00
C ILE A 382 121.75 15.74 12.12
N VAL A 383 122.49 14.72 12.56
CA VAL A 383 121.95 13.37 12.73
C VAL A 383 120.85 13.33 13.79
N GLU A 384 121.03 14.03 14.91
CA GLU A 384 120.03 14.13 15.98
C GLU A 384 118.75 14.84 15.50
N ASP A 385 118.88 15.94 14.76
CA ASP A 385 117.75 16.65 14.16
C ASP A 385 116.99 15.79 13.15
N VAL A 386 117.71 15.05 12.28
CA VAL A 386 117.07 14.13 11.33
C VAL A 386 116.35 12.98 12.03
N LEU A 387 116.88 12.46 13.13
CA LEU A 387 116.19 11.44 13.94
C LEU A 387 114.90 12.00 14.57
N GLY A 388 114.91 13.23 15.07
CA GLY A 388 113.71 13.90 15.60
C GLY A 388 112.63 14.15 14.53
N MET A 389 113.04 14.59 13.33
CA MET A 389 112.14 14.73 12.17
C MET A 389 111.53 13.38 11.76
N MET A 390 112.34 12.31 11.79
CA MET A 390 111.85 10.96 11.55
C MET A 390 110.83 10.55 12.61
N GLU A 391 111.13 10.65 13.90
CA GLU A 391 110.17 10.28 14.96
C GLU A 391 108.82 11.00 14.81
N THR A 392 108.87 12.30 14.51
CA THR A 392 107.67 13.12 14.23
C THR A 392 106.90 12.60 13.01
N THR A 393 107.61 12.24 11.94
CA THR A 393 107.00 11.69 10.71
C THR A 393 106.36 10.32 10.97
N LEU A 394 106.96 9.48 11.81
CA LEU A 394 106.39 8.18 12.19
C LEU A 394 105.09 8.34 12.97
N ALA A 395 105.08 9.27 13.93
CA ALA A 395 103.89 9.60 14.71
C ALA A 395 102.77 10.12 13.81
N GLY A 396 103.11 11.01 12.86
CA GLY A 396 102.14 11.51 11.86
C GLY A 396 101.60 10.41 10.95
N ALA A 397 102.43 9.47 10.49
CA ALA A 397 101.99 8.34 9.69
C ALA A 397 101.06 7.39 10.46
N GLN A 398 101.35 7.13 11.75
CA GLN A 398 100.49 6.33 12.62
C GLN A 398 99.13 7.01 12.86
N GLN A 399 99.12 8.32 13.13
CA GLN A 399 97.87 9.07 13.26
C GLN A 399 97.06 9.07 11.96
N GLY A 400 97.71 9.23 10.81
CA GLY A 400 97.07 9.15 9.49
C GLY A 400 96.47 7.77 9.20
N LYS A 401 97.14 6.69 9.65
CA LYS A 401 96.62 5.33 9.58
C LYS A 401 95.34 5.18 10.41
N GLU A 402 95.36 5.59 11.67
CA GLU A 402 94.19 5.49 12.58
C GLU A 402 92.99 6.28 12.03
N ALA A 403 93.21 7.53 11.61
CA ALA A 403 92.16 8.35 10.99
C ALA A 403 91.59 7.72 9.71
N SER A 404 92.43 7.04 8.91
CA SER A 404 91.98 6.33 7.72
C SER A 404 91.19 5.06 8.06
N GLU A 405 91.56 4.32 9.11
CA GLU A 405 90.80 3.15 9.59
C GLU A 405 89.41 3.57 10.09
N ASP A 406 89.29 4.67 10.83
CA ASP A 406 88.00 5.21 11.28
C ASP A 406 87.12 5.66 10.10
N ALA A 407 87.71 6.34 9.11
CA ALA A 407 87.02 6.75 7.89
C ALA A 407 86.53 5.53 7.10
N TYR A 408 87.31 4.46 7.04
CA TYR A 408 86.92 3.20 6.39
C TYR A 408 85.72 2.54 7.08
N GLN A 409 85.69 2.50 8.42
CA GLN A 409 84.53 1.97 9.16
C GLN A 409 83.27 2.81 8.91
N THR A 410 83.40 4.13 8.88
CA THR A 410 82.29 5.04 8.59
C THR A 410 81.73 4.82 7.18
N MET A 411 82.59 4.61 6.19
CA MET A 411 82.17 4.25 4.82
C MET A 411 81.41 2.91 4.81
N ARG A 412 81.88 1.90 5.53
CA ARG A 412 81.17 0.61 5.65
C ARG A 412 79.79 0.75 6.28
N GLU A 413 79.65 1.54 7.34
CA GLU A 413 78.33 1.79 7.93
C GLU A 413 77.42 2.53 6.93
N THR A 414 77.96 3.53 6.24
CA THR A 414 77.21 4.27 5.20
C THR A 414 76.71 3.33 4.11
N GLN A 415 77.54 2.40 3.63
CA GLN A 415 77.14 1.40 2.64
C GLN A 415 75.96 0.55 3.14
N LYS A 416 76.01 0.06 4.38
CA LYS A 416 74.91 -0.71 4.99
C LYS A 416 73.62 0.11 5.09
N ARG A 417 73.71 1.41 5.40
CA ARG A 417 72.54 2.31 5.42
C ARG A 417 71.94 2.47 4.02
N MET A 418 72.78 2.57 2.98
CA MET A 418 72.29 2.65 1.59
C MET A 418 71.56 1.37 1.17
N GLU A 419 72.05 0.19 1.58
CA GLU A 419 71.36 -1.09 1.35
C GLU A 419 69.96 -1.10 1.98
N SER A 420 69.82 -0.63 3.22
CA SER A 420 68.51 -0.49 3.86
C SER A 420 67.59 0.51 3.15
N ILE A 421 68.12 1.62 2.62
CA ILE A 421 67.32 2.59 1.84
C ILE A 421 66.77 1.93 0.56
N VAL A 422 67.58 1.12 -0.12
CA VAL A 422 67.13 0.37 -1.30
C VAL A 422 65.99 -0.59 -0.93
N GLU A 423 66.12 -1.30 0.19
CA GLU A 423 65.07 -2.21 0.69
C GLU A 423 63.77 -1.47 1.02
N TYR A 424 63.84 -0.36 1.76
CA TYR A 424 62.65 0.44 2.11
C TYR A 424 61.94 1.02 0.89
N ASN A 425 62.70 1.49 -0.10
CA ASN A 425 62.09 1.99 -1.32
C ASN A 425 61.52 0.87 -2.19
N THR A 426 62.08 -0.34 -2.15
CA THR A 426 61.48 -1.51 -2.81
C THR A 426 60.10 -1.83 -2.20
N GLN A 427 60.01 -1.81 -0.86
CA GLN A 427 58.75 -2.00 -0.15
C GLN A 427 57.75 -0.87 -0.44
N THR A 428 58.23 0.38 -0.48
CA THR A 428 57.40 1.57 -0.79
C THR A 428 56.83 1.50 -2.20
N ALA A 429 57.64 1.11 -3.19
CA ALA A 429 57.18 0.92 -4.56
C ALA A 429 56.12 -0.19 -4.64
N SER A 430 56.35 -1.32 -3.97
CA SER A 430 55.39 -2.44 -3.93
C SER A 430 54.06 -2.04 -3.27
N ALA A 431 54.12 -1.29 -2.16
CA ALA A 431 52.94 -0.78 -1.48
C ALA A 431 52.15 0.22 -2.35
N ALA A 432 52.86 1.06 -3.09
CA ALA A 432 52.25 2.00 -4.03
C ALA A 432 51.58 1.29 -5.21
N GLU A 433 52.17 0.23 -5.75
CA GLU A 433 51.54 -0.64 -6.77
C GLU A 433 50.26 -1.30 -6.24
N GLN A 434 50.29 -1.83 -5.01
CA GLN A 434 49.09 -2.38 -4.36
C GLN A 434 48.01 -1.31 -4.17
N GLN A 435 48.39 -0.10 -3.74
CA GLN A 435 47.47 1.01 -3.58
C GLN A 435 46.83 1.42 -4.92
N SER A 436 47.60 1.39 -6.02
CA SER A 436 47.08 1.63 -7.38
C SER A 436 46.04 0.58 -7.77
N ALA A 437 46.31 -0.70 -7.51
CA ALA A 437 45.37 -1.80 -7.78
C ALA A 437 44.06 -1.66 -6.98
N VAL A 438 44.15 -1.36 -5.68
CA VAL A 438 42.98 -1.11 -4.83
C VAL A 438 42.19 0.10 -5.32
N THR A 439 42.87 1.16 -5.75
CA THR A 439 42.21 2.36 -6.28
C THR A 439 41.43 2.05 -7.56
N GLN A 440 41.94 1.17 -8.41
CA GLN A 440 41.25 0.70 -9.61
C GLN A 440 40.01 -0.15 -9.28
N GLU A 441 40.08 -0.99 -8.25
CA GLU A 441 38.93 -1.74 -7.74
C GLU A 441 37.85 -0.80 -7.16
N VAL A 442 38.25 0.19 -6.36
CA VAL A 442 37.33 1.22 -5.83
C VAL A 442 36.67 2.00 -6.96
N SER A 443 37.42 2.35 -8.02
CA SER A 443 36.86 3.01 -9.22
C SER A 443 35.78 2.16 -9.89
N GLN A 444 36.00 0.85 -10.03
CA GLN A 444 34.99 -0.08 -10.55
C GLN A 444 33.74 -0.15 -9.65
N HIS A 445 33.93 -0.18 -8.33
CA HIS A 445 32.81 -0.16 -7.39
C HIS A 445 32.00 1.15 -7.47
N ILE A 446 32.67 2.30 -7.62
CA ILE A 446 31.97 3.58 -7.82
C ILE A 446 31.13 3.55 -9.10
N ALA A 447 31.64 2.97 -10.20
CA ALA A 447 30.87 2.81 -11.43
C ALA A 447 29.65 1.89 -11.26
N GLN A 448 29.76 0.83 -10.46
CA GLN A 448 28.64 -0.04 -10.12
C GLN A 448 27.59 0.71 -9.28
N VAL A 449 28.02 1.47 -8.28
CA VAL A 449 27.11 2.29 -7.45
C VAL A 449 26.42 3.35 -8.29
N HIS A 450 27.12 4.00 -9.23
CA HIS A 450 26.52 4.93 -10.18
C HIS A 450 25.39 4.27 -10.99
N THR A 451 25.65 3.08 -11.54
CA THR A 451 24.62 2.31 -12.28
C THR A 451 23.42 1.98 -11.40
N HIS A 452 23.66 1.61 -10.13
CA HIS A 452 22.59 1.34 -9.18
C HIS A 452 21.78 2.59 -8.82
N LEU A 453 22.45 3.75 -8.74
CA LEU A 453 21.80 5.02 -8.47
C LEU A 453 20.89 5.44 -9.63
N GLU A 454 21.33 5.29 -10.88
CA GLU A 454 20.51 5.51 -12.07
C GLU A 454 19.27 4.60 -12.07
N TYR A 455 19.46 3.30 -11.76
CA TYR A 455 18.35 2.36 -11.63
C TYR A 455 17.36 2.78 -10.53
N THR A 456 17.86 3.24 -9.38
CA THR A 456 17.02 3.72 -8.28
C THR A 456 16.27 5.00 -8.65
N HIS A 457 16.90 5.90 -9.41
CA HIS A 457 16.25 7.10 -9.95
C HIS A 457 15.07 6.73 -10.86
N HIS A 458 15.25 5.72 -11.72
CA HIS A 458 14.18 5.19 -12.56
C HIS A 458 13.04 4.58 -11.71
N LEU A 459 13.35 3.80 -10.67
CA LEU A 459 12.34 3.26 -9.75
C LEU A 459 11.57 4.35 -9.01
N SER A 460 12.25 5.41 -8.56
CA SER A 460 11.60 6.57 -7.91
C SER A 460 10.62 7.26 -8.86
N ALA A 461 11.00 7.46 -10.12
CA ALA A 461 10.12 8.01 -11.14
C ALA A 461 8.89 7.12 -11.41
N GLN A 462 9.06 5.79 -11.42
CA GLN A 462 7.94 4.85 -11.54
C GLN A 462 7.01 4.91 -10.32
N ALA A 463 7.57 4.97 -9.10
CA ALA A 463 6.79 5.12 -7.87
C ALA A 463 5.98 6.42 -7.88
N GLN A 464 6.56 7.52 -8.38
CA GLN A 464 5.85 8.79 -8.57
C GLN A 464 4.66 8.65 -9.52
N ALA A 465 4.86 8.03 -10.69
CA ALA A 465 3.79 7.79 -11.65
C ALA A 465 2.67 6.89 -11.10
N SER A 466 3.04 5.85 -10.33
CA SER A 466 2.07 4.98 -9.65
C SER A 466 1.29 5.75 -8.57
N ASN A 467 1.95 6.59 -7.77
CA ASN A 467 1.29 7.40 -6.76
C ASN A 467 0.31 8.40 -7.38
N GLN A 468 0.67 9.02 -8.52
CA GLN A 468 -0.26 9.86 -9.30
C GLN A 468 -1.48 9.09 -9.79
N SER A 469 -1.30 7.85 -10.21
CA SER A 469 -2.42 6.99 -10.63
C SER A 469 -3.34 6.65 -9.45
N LEU A 470 -2.77 6.42 -8.25
CA LEU A 470 -3.54 6.21 -7.02
C LEU A 470 -4.33 7.45 -6.61
N ILE A 471 -3.75 8.66 -6.73
CA ILE A 471 -4.47 9.93 -6.51
C ILE A 471 -5.73 9.96 -7.37
N HIS A 472 -5.58 9.70 -8.68
CA HIS A 472 -6.71 9.72 -9.61
C HIS A 472 -7.76 8.66 -9.28
N LEU A 473 -7.35 7.43 -8.96
CA LEU A 473 -8.28 6.35 -8.60
C LEU A 473 -9.03 6.66 -7.30
N ASN A 474 -8.35 7.20 -6.29
CA ASN A 474 -8.97 7.57 -5.01
C ASN A 474 -9.99 8.71 -5.22
N GLN A 475 -9.65 9.73 -6.02
CA GLN A 475 -10.57 10.80 -6.40
C GLN A 475 -11.80 10.29 -7.15
N GLN A 476 -11.63 9.33 -8.07
CA GLN A 476 -12.76 8.69 -8.74
C GLN A 476 -13.66 7.94 -7.74
N LEU A 477 -13.08 7.22 -6.78
CA LEU A 477 -13.85 6.49 -5.77
C LEU A 477 -14.59 7.44 -4.83
N GLN A 478 -13.93 8.51 -4.37
CA GLN A 478 -14.53 9.60 -3.61
C GLN A 478 -15.73 10.22 -4.35
N ASN A 479 -15.60 10.50 -5.65
CA ASN A 479 -16.70 11.04 -6.46
C ASN A 479 -17.88 10.05 -6.58
N ILE A 480 -17.62 8.74 -6.67
CA ILE A 480 -18.67 7.71 -6.71
C ILE A 480 -19.43 7.65 -5.39
N VAL A 481 -18.72 7.65 -4.25
CA VAL A 481 -19.36 7.57 -2.93
C VAL A 481 -20.02 8.89 -2.52
N ALA A 482 -19.48 10.03 -2.93
CA ALA A 482 -20.05 11.36 -2.69
C ALA A 482 -21.43 11.56 -3.34
N ARG A 483 -21.81 10.70 -4.30
CA ARG A 483 -23.16 10.69 -4.88
C ARG A 483 -24.20 10.22 -3.86
N PHE A 484 -23.83 9.40 -2.88
CA PHE A 484 -24.74 8.93 -1.85
C PHE A 484 -24.68 9.89 -0.65
N LYS A 485 -25.85 10.29 -0.17
CA LYS A 485 -25.94 11.07 1.06
C LYS A 485 -26.10 10.10 2.23
N VAL A 486 -25.10 10.08 3.09
CA VAL A 486 -24.92 9.15 4.22
C VAL A 486 -25.20 9.86 5.53
#